data_AF-E6XAP1-F1
#
_entry.id   AF-E6XAP1-F1
#
_cell.length_a   1.000
_cell.length_b   1.000
_cell.length_c   1.000
_cell.angle_alpha   90.00
_cell.angle_beta   90.00
_cell.angle_gamma   90.00
#
_symmetry.space_group_name_H-M   'P 1'
#
loop_
_entity.id
_entity.type
_entity.pdbx_description
1 polymer ?
#
loop_
_entity_poly.entity_id
_entity_poly.type
_entity_poly.pdbx_seq_one_letter_code
_entity_poly.pdbx_strand_id
1 'polypeptide(L)'
;MKNLNIYSLCVLTILILGCNRSLKQPAEVYSFNQKDKSVELKLENDKMYFIEGETTKVTFMIKNIELENFSVIGLGLEKIDALSNQVTYKITPIKKKKENNISITVVEHNDTKIVLKNKFLIPVQRK
;
A
#
# COMPACT_ATOMS: atom_id res chain seq x y z
N MET A 1 -73.63 -20.00 -15.83
CA MET A 1 -72.51 -20.40 -16.71
C MET A 1 -71.25 -20.17 -15.90
N LYS A 2 -70.58 -21.23 -15.38
CA LYS A 2 -69.42 -21.91 -16.00
C LYS A 2 -68.43 -20.89 -16.59
N ASN A 3 -67.13 -20.84 -16.30
CA ASN A 3 -66.19 -21.69 -15.57
C ASN A 3 -64.82 -20.98 -15.66
N LEU A 4 -63.92 -21.23 -14.70
CA LEU A 4 -62.43 -21.19 -14.84
C LEU A 4 -61.79 -19.78 -15.10
N ASN A 5 -60.57 -19.44 -14.67
CA ASN A 5 -59.43 -20.25 -14.25
C ASN A 5 -58.39 -19.37 -13.50
N ILE A 6 -57.92 -19.87 -12.36
CA ILE A 6 -56.50 -20.07 -11.99
C ILE A 6 -55.55 -18.85 -11.97
N TYR A 7 -55.22 -18.46 -10.73
CA TYR A 7 -53.87 -18.28 -10.18
C TYR A 7 -52.69 -18.18 -11.16
N SER A 8 -52.03 -17.02 -11.14
CA SER A 8 -50.56 -16.93 -11.17
C SER A 8 -50.20 -15.52 -10.67
N LEU A 9 -49.92 -15.26 -9.39
CA LEU A 9 -48.74 -15.70 -8.66
C LEU A 9 -47.44 -15.72 -9.49
N CYS A 10 -47.16 -14.64 -10.22
CA CYS A 10 -45.77 -14.31 -10.54
C CYS A 10 -45.20 -13.37 -9.47
N VAL A 11 -44.96 -13.98 -8.31
CA VAL A 11 -43.84 -13.60 -7.44
C VAL A 11 -42.59 -13.80 -8.29
N LEU A 12 -42.12 -12.75 -8.96
CA LEU A 12 -40.76 -12.73 -9.49
C LEU A 12 -39.94 -11.81 -8.59
N THR A 13 -39.43 -12.44 -7.54
CA THR A 13 -38.25 -12.06 -6.78
C THR A 13 -37.19 -11.51 -7.73
N ILE A 14 -37.02 -10.19 -7.75
CA ILE A 14 -35.80 -9.59 -8.27
C ILE A 14 -34.73 -9.84 -7.19
N LEU A 15 -34.15 -11.04 -7.26
CA LEU A 15 -32.80 -11.31 -6.80
C LEU A 15 -31.88 -10.40 -7.60
N ILE A 16 -31.68 -9.16 -7.12
CA ILE A 16 -30.45 -8.44 -7.49
C ILE A 16 -29.34 -9.16 -6.73
N LEU A 17 -28.85 -10.18 -7.41
CA LEU A 17 -27.52 -10.74 -7.37
C LEU A 17 -26.55 -9.79 -6.68
N GLY A 18 -25.83 -10.38 -5.72
CA GLY A 18 -24.83 -9.76 -4.87
C GLY A 18 -24.28 -8.47 -5.47
N CYS A 19 -24.53 -7.37 -4.74
CA CYS A 19 -23.49 -6.39 -4.57
C CYS A 19 -22.26 -7.14 -4.04
N ASN A 20 -21.47 -7.71 -4.95
CA ASN A 20 -20.04 -7.82 -4.82
C ASN A 20 -19.56 -6.37 -4.67
N ARG A 21 -19.76 -5.82 -3.48
CA ARG A 21 -18.83 -4.88 -2.90
C ARG A 21 -17.56 -5.69 -2.68
N SER A 22 -16.89 -6.06 -3.77
CA SER A 22 -15.47 -5.76 -3.82
C SER A 22 -15.44 -4.25 -3.68
N LEU A 23 -15.50 -3.81 -2.42
CA LEU A 23 -14.70 -2.71 -1.97
C LEU A 23 -13.30 -3.12 -2.42
N LYS A 24 -12.96 -2.78 -3.67
CA LYS A 24 -11.62 -2.33 -3.99
C LYS A 24 -11.44 -1.21 -2.99
N GLN A 25 -10.94 -1.57 -1.81
CA GLN A 25 -10.35 -0.61 -0.90
C GLN A 25 -9.47 0.23 -1.82
N PRO A 26 -9.68 1.56 -1.90
CA PRO A 26 -8.70 2.37 -2.60
C PRO A 26 -7.37 1.95 -2.01
N ALA A 27 -6.40 1.57 -2.85
CA ALA A 27 -5.07 1.21 -2.38
C ALA A 27 -4.71 2.24 -1.31
N GLU A 28 -4.53 1.82 -0.06
CA GLU A 28 -4.05 2.68 1.01
C GLU A 28 -2.65 3.09 0.56
N VAL A 29 -2.61 4.20 -0.17
CA VAL A 29 -1.38 4.79 -0.63
C VAL A 29 -0.66 5.25 0.61
N TYR A 30 0.44 4.58 0.93
CA TYR A 30 1.32 4.95 2.03
C TYR A 30 1.92 6.32 1.72
N SER A 31 1.28 7.38 2.16
CA SER A 31 1.68 8.76 1.87
C SER A 31 1.91 9.54 3.15
N PHE A 32 2.86 10.45 3.08
CA PHE A 32 3.17 11.41 4.12
C PHE A 32 3.34 12.78 3.48
N ASN A 33 2.70 13.78 4.07
CA ASN A 33 2.75 15.18 3.63
C ASN A 33 3.12 16.07 4.81
N GLN A 34 4.07 16.98 4.62
CA GLN A 34 4.44 18.00 5.59
C GLN A 34 4.75 19.30 4.87
N LYS A 35 3.89 20.32 5.07
CA LYS A 35 3.95 21.59 4.35
C LYS A 35 3.92 21.37 2.83
N ASP A 36 4.98 21.77 2.13
CA ASP A 36 5.18 21.63 0.70
C ASP A 36 5.89 20.33 0.30
N LYS A 37 6.29 19.49 1.26
CA LYS A 37 7.04 18.25 1.04
C LYS A 37 6.12 17.03 1.12
N SER A 38 6.38 16.03 0.28
CA SER A 38 5.66 14.77 0.35
C SER A 38 6.54 13.57 0.04
N VAL A 39 6.21 12.44 0.67
CA VAL A 39 6.78 11.12 0.38
C VAL A 39 5.62 10.14 0.18
N GLU A 40 5.60 9.47 -0.96
CA GLU A 40 4.65 8.41 -1.28
C GLU A 40 5.41 7.10 -1.45
N LEU A 41 4.97 6.04 -0.78
CA LEU A 41 5.54 4.71 -0.84
C LEU A 41 4.60 3.81 -1.65
N LYS A 42 5.15 3.18 -2.70
CA LYS A 42 4.45 2.20 -3.56
C LYS A 42 5.17 0.88 -3.54
N LEU A 43 4.44 -0.21 -3.32
CA LEU A 43 4.97 -1.56 -3.56
C LEU A 43 4.75 -1.92 -5.03
N GLU A 44 5.60 -2.82 -5.54
CA GLU A 44 5.47 -3.38 -6.90
C GLU A 44 4.07 -3.96 -7.13
N ASN A 45 3.51 -3.72 -8.32
CA ASN A 45 2.18 -4.16 -8.73
C ASN A 45 1.03 -3.66 -7.83
N ASP A 46 1.18 -2.46 -7.25
CA ASP A 46 0.18 -1.82 -6.39
C ASP A 46 -0.23 -2.67 -5.18
N LYS A 47 0.69 -3.53 -4.71
CA LYS A 47 0.47 -4.34 -3.51
C LYS A 47 0.33 -3.45 -2.26
N MET A 48 -0.45 -3.95 -1.30
CA MET A 48 -0.73 -3.28 -0.03
C MET A 48 0.06 -3.85 1.15
N TYR A 49 0.77 -4.95 0.91
CA TYR A 49 1.49 -5.70 1.92
C TYR A 49 2.63 -6.45 1.25
N PHE A 50 3.59 -6.85 2.05
CA PHE A 50 4.60 -7.78 1.62
C PHE A 50 4.16 -9.23 1.80
N ILE A 51 4.69 -10.12 0.96
CA ILE A 51 4.57 -11.57 1.13
C ILE A 51 5.88 -12.09 1.74
N GLU A 52 5.77 -12.87 2.81
CA GLU A 52 6.92 -13.45 3.49
C GLU A 52 7.76 -14.32 2.55
N GLY A 53 9.08 -14.08 2.54
CA GLY A 53 10.04 -14.78 1.70
C GLY A 53 9.93 -14.46 0.20
N GLU A 54 9.16 -13.44 -0.19
CA GLU A 54 9.08 -12.96 -1.57
C GLU A 54 9.76 -11.61 -1.70
N THR A 55 10.73 -11.52 -2.62
CA THR A 55 11.39 -10.26 -2.94
C THR A 55 10.40 -9.34 -3.63
N THR A 56 10.18 -8.15 -3.08
CA THR A 56 9.28 -7.13 -3.62
C THR A 56 10.04 -5.83 -3.80
N LYS A 57 9.75 -5.07 -4.86
CA LYS A 57 10.25 -3.70 -4.99
C LYS A 57 9.36 -2.72 -4.25
N VAL A 58 9.99 -1.70 -3.66
CA VAL A 58 9.32 -0.56 -3.04
C VAL A 58 9.92 0.73 -3.58
N THR A 59 9.06 1.62 -4.05
CA THR A 59 9.44 2.91 -4.64
C THR A 59 8.95 4.03 -3.74
N PHE A 60 9.84 4.94 -3.39
CA PHE A 60 9.54 6.16 -2.65
C PHE A 60 9.54 7.32 -3.63
N MET A 61 8.36 7.85 -3.96
CA MET A 61 8.22 9.08 -4.71
C MET A 61 8.38 10.25 -3.74
N ILE A 62 9.30 11.16 -4.04
CA ILE A 62 9.59 12.33 -3.21
C ILE A 62 9.25 13.61 -3.98
N LYS A 63 8.69 14.59 -3.28
CA LYS A 63 8.36 15.91 -3.84
C LYS A 63 8.90 17.00 -2.92
N ASN A 64 9.56 17.99 -3.53
CA ASN A 64 10.19 19.12 -2.83
C ASN A 64 11.16 18.69 -1.71
N ILE A 65 11.85 17.56 -1.95
CA ILE A 65 12.91 17.01 -1.11
C ILE A 65 14.08 16.73 -2.04
N GLU A 66 15.26 17.24 -1.70
CA GLU A 66 16.48 16.94 -2.46
C GLU A 66 16.95 15.52 -2.16
N LEU A 67 17.29 14.78 -3.21
CA LEU A 67 17.64 13.36 -3.09
C LEU A 67 18.86 13.12 -2.19
N GLU A 68 19.85 14.01 -2.23
CA GLU A 68 21.06 13.95 -1.39
C GLU A 68 20.76 14.07 0.11
N ASN A 69 19.65 14.74 0.43
CA ASN A 69 19.17 14.97 1.79
C ASN A 69 18.17 13.90 2.24
N PHE A 70 17.74 13.00 1.34
CA PHE A 70 16.74 11.97 1.61
C PHE A 70 17.37 10.62 1.94
N SER A 71 16.92 9.99 3.01
CA SER A 71 17.34 8.64 3.39
C SER A 71 16.16 7.74 3.76
N VAL A 72 16.26 6.47 3.36
CA VAL A 72 15.31 5.42 3.72
C VAL A 72 16.01 4.40 4.59
N ILE A 73 15.42 4.11 5.75
CA ILE A 73 15.97 3.24 6.78
C ILE A 73 14.97 2.14 7.07
N GLY A 74 15.38 0.89 6.91
CA GLY A 74 14.56 -0.29 7.16
C GLY A 74 15.37 -1.57 7.05
N LEU A 75 14.90 -2.63 7.69
CA LEU A 75 15.59 -3.93 7.70
C LEU A 75 15.46 -4.61 6.33
N GLY A 76 16.60 -5.07 5.79
CA GLY A 76 16.63 -5.85 4.54
C GLY A 76 16.33 -5.04 3.28
N LEU A 77 16.38 -3.70 3.36
CA LEU A 77 16.28 -2.83 2.19
C LEU A 77 17.62 -2.77 1.46
N GLU A 78 17.60 -3.05 0.17
CA GLU A 78 18.75 -2.86 -0.72
C GLU A 78 18.35 -1.87 -1.81
N LYS A 79 19.07 -0.73 -1.88
CA LYS A 79 18.82 0.31 -2.89
C LYS A 79 19.20 -0.22 -4.27
N ILE A 80 18.29 -0.13 -5.23
CA ILE A 80 18.52 -0.60 -6.60
C ILE A 80 18.47 0.51 -7.64
N ASP A 81 17.77 1.61 -7.35
CA ASP A 81 17.68 2.75 -8.26
C ASP A 81 17.44 4.06 -7.50
N ALA A 82 17.84 5.17 -8.10
CA ALA A 82 17.63 6.52 -7.61
C ALA A 82 17.56 7.51 -8.77
N LEU A 83 16.40 8.13 -8.92
CA LEU A 83 16.16 9.26 -9.83
C LEU A 83 15.87 10.51 -9.00
N SER A 84 15.88 11.67 -9.64
CA SER A 84 15.74 12.98 -8.98
C SER A 84 14.51 13.12 -8.07
N ASN A 85 13.44 12.38 -8.34
CA ASN A 85 12.18 12.41 -7.60
C ASN A 85 11.73 11.04 -7.07
N GLN A 86 12.56 10.00 -7.17
CA GLN A 86 12.21 8.68 -6.64
C GLN A 86 13.40 7.84 -6.23
N VAL A 87 13.22 6.99 -5.22
CA VAL A 87 14.22 6.01 -4.80
C VAL A 87 13.59 4.64 -4.71
N THR A 88 14.21 3.65 -5.34
CA THR A 88 13.69 2.29 -5.40
C THR A 88 14.59 1.34 -4.64
N TYR A 89 13.96 0.50 -3.81
CA TYR A 89 14.61 -0.55 -3.05
C TYR A 89 13.99 -1.90 -3.40
N LYS A 90 14.76 -2.97 -3.23
CA LYS A 90 14.22 -4.32 -3.09
C LYS A 90 14.28 -4.74 -1.62
N ILE A 91 13.31 -5.55 -1.22
CA ILE A 91 13.24 -6.14 0.12
C ILE A 91 12.70 -7.55 0.04
N THR A 92 13.29 -8.46 0.81
CA THR A 92 12.78 -9.82 1.02
C THR A 92 12.39 -9.99 2.48
N PRO A 93 11.10 -9.85 2.81
CA PRO A 93 10.63 -9.90 4.19
C PRO A 93 10.83 -11.26 4.83
N ILE A 94 11.55 -11.28 5.95
CA ILE A 94 11.71 -12.46 6.81
C ILE A 94 11.02 -12.14 8.12
N LYS A 95 9.89 -12.81 8.39
CA LYS A 95 9.10 -12.53 9.59
C LYS A 95 9.75 -13.23 10.80
N LYS A 96 10.14 -12.46 11.81
CA LYS A 96 10.33 -13.04 13.16
C LYS A 96 8.95 -13.28 13.77
N LYS A 97 8.78 -14.35 14.56
CA LYS A 97 7.48 -14.83 15.13
C LYS A 97 6.54 -13.75 15.73
N LYS A 98 7.03 -12.56 16.07
CA LYS A 98 6.26 -11.47 16.73
C LYS A 98 5.94 -10.24 15.85
N GLU A 99 6.51 -10.09 14.65
CA GLU A 99 6.38 -8.85 13.87
C GLU A 99 5.38 -8.99 12.72
N ASN A 100 4.21 -8.35 12.81
CA ASN A 100 3.21 -8.41 11.73
C ASN A 100 3.45 -7.38 10.61
N ASN A 101 4.30 -6.39 10.85
CA ASN A 101 4.57 -5.29 9.93
C ASN A 101 6.07 -5.09 9.78
N ILE A 102 6.51 -4.70 8.58
CA ILE A 102 7.83 -4.10 8.37
C ILE A 102 7.71 -2.60 8.58
N SER A 103 8.65 -2.08 9.37
CA SER A 103 8.83 -0.65 9.57
C SER A 103 9.85 -0.10 8.59
N ILE A 104 9.45 0.87 7.77
CA ILE A 104 10.38 1.66 6.95
C ILE A 104 10.27 3.12 7.36
N THR A 105 11.40 3.70 7.77
CA THR A 105 11.49 5.11 8.16
C THR A 105 12.10 5.90 7.02
N VAL A 106 11.50 7.01 6.67
CA VAL A 106 12.07 8.00 5.75
C VAL A 106 12.47 9.24 6.54
N VAL A 107 13.61 9.80 6.18
CA VAL A 107 14.14 11.01 6.80
C VAL A 107 14.65 11.98 5.74
N GLU A 108 14.48 13.26 6.02
CA GLU A 108 15.17 14.34 5.32
C GLU A 108 16.10 15.04 6.29
N HIS A 109 17.32 15.28 5.84
CA HIS A 109 18.34 16.03 6.57
C HIS A 109 18.48 17.44 6.01
N ASN A 110 18.77 18.40 6.88
CA ASN A 110 19.33 19.69 6.53
C ASN A 110 20.60 19.85 7.36
N ASP A 111 21.75 19.76 6.71
CA ASP A 111 23.06 19.54 7.32
C ASP A 111 23.04 18.31 8.27
N THR A 112 23.11 18.56 9.57
CA THR A 112 23.11 17.51 10.62
C THR A 112 21.74 17.32 11.27
N LYS A 113 20.74 18.15 10.93
CA LYS A 113 19.43 18.15 11.58
C LYS A 113 18.41 17.36 10.74
N ILE A 114 17.65 16.51 11.41
CA ILE A 114 16.49 15.84 10.79
C ILE A 114 15.35 16.85 10.74
N VAL A 115 14.90 17.21 9.53
CA VAL A 115 13.81 18.17 9.31
C VAL A 115 12.48 17.50 8.96
N LEU A 116 12.55 16.26 8.46
CA LEU A 116 11.40 15.40 8.18
C LEU A 116 11.72 14.00 8.69
N LYS A 117 10.75 13.37 9.36
CA LYS A 117 10.83 11.96 9.74
C LYS A 117 9.44 11.35 9.71
N ASN A 118 9.26 10.30 8.91
CA ASN A 118 8.03 9.53 8.89
C ASN A 118 8.31 8.04 8.93
N LYS A 119 7.44 7.27 9.59
CA LYS A 119 7.54 5.82 9.71
C LYS A 119 6.33 5.17 9.03
N PHE A 120 6.59 4.42 7.97
CA PHE A 120 5.60 3.57 7.32
C PHE A 120 5.60 2.19 7.97
N LEU A 121 4.41 1.68 8.28
CA LEU A 121 4.19 0.33 8.78
C LEU A 121 3.45 -0.47 7.71
N ILE A 122 4.15 -1.39 7.07
CA ILE A 122 3.61 -2.16 5.94
C ILE A 122 3.36 -3.60 6.42
N PRO A 123 2.15 -4.15 6.27
CA PRO A 123 1.84 -5.49 6.71
C PRO A 123 2.65 -6.55 5.96
N VAL A 124 2.90 -7.68 6.63
CA VAL A 124 3.49 -8.88 6.03
C VAL A 124 2.52 -10.05 6.13
N GLN A 125 2.06 -10.51 4.98
CA GLN A 125 1.24 -11.70 4.83
C GLN A 125 2.12 -12.95 4.73
N ARG A 126 1.71 -14.04 5.39
CA ARG A 126 2.36 -15.34 5.27
C ARG A 126 1.96 -16.01 3.94
N LYS A 127 2.89 -16.78 3.39
CA LYS A 127 2.58 -17.75 2.33
C LYS A 127 1.66 -18.85 2.86
#